data_AF-A0A964UT30-F1
#
_entry.id   AF-A0A964UT30-F1
#
_cell.length_a   1.000
_cell.length_b   1.000
_cell.length_c   1.000
_cell.angle_alpha   90.00
_cell.angle_beta   90.00
_cell.angle_gamma   90.00
#
_symmetry.space_group_name_H-M   'P 1'
#
loop_
_entity.id
_entity.type
_entity.pdbx_description
1 polymer ?
#
loop_
_entity_poly.entity_id
_entity_poly.type
_entity_poly.pdbx_seq_one_letter_code
_entity_poly.pdbx_strand_id
1 'polypeptide(L)'
;MTATTTTQVSIEETDTAHLRAGAQITMEEIGVHLSGVVVLLRQLARAAEHARTFARLAAIVDGDVPVAAAFPGGDPWGAAARGQDRETYGGPAVVPTVRQLLWLAYNAAHFSPERRDDIEHTTYAEAMNGISHRGWESKAAQARRRSERDAEVRREVLRILCERCGATDGEHCRTTTGRVSEQAHKGRQREAEANVDARLGYLGDNPVHVDTE
;
A
#
# COMPACT_ATOMS: atom_id res chain seq x y z
N MET A 1 28.76 38.66 -1.12
CA MET A 1 29.05 38.08 -2.44
C MET A 1 27.89 37.17 -2.79
N THR A 2 27.12 37.54 -3.81
CA THR A 2 25.93 36.81 -4.26
C THR A 2 26.40 35.72 -5.22
N ALA A 3 26.26 34.45 -4.85
CA ALA A 3 26.62 33.33 -5.72
C ALA A 3 25.65 33.30 -6.91
N THR A 4 26.16 33.58 -8.11
CA THR A 4 25.40 33.47 -9.36
C THR A 4 25.26 31.98 -9.68
N THR A 5 24.04 31.44 -9.63
CA THR A 5 23.78 30.04 -9.96
C THR A 5 23.79 29.88 -11.47
N THR A 6 24.91 29.40 -12.03
CA THR A 6 24.99 29.03 -13.45
C THR A 6 24.31 27.68 -13.65
N THR A 7 23.13 27.66 -14.26
CA THR A 7 22.41 26.44 -14.62
C THR A 7 23.08 25.76 -15.81
N GLN A 8 23.33 24.45 -15.73
CA GLN A 8 23.78 23.65 -16.87
C GLN A 8 22.62 23.48 -17.86
N VAL A 9 22.78 23.96 -19.11
CA VAL A 9 21.71 23.98 -20.13
C VAL A 9 21.99 23.02 -21.30
N SER A 10 23.20 22.46 -21.38
CA SER A 10 23.64 21.60 -22.49
C SER A 10 24.27 20.29 -21.98
N ILE A 11 24.13 19.24 -22.80
CA ILE A 11 24.77 17.93 -22.64
C ILE A 11 25.84 17.67 -23.71
N GLU A 12 26.12 18.64 -24.59
CA GLU A 12 27.17 18.53 -25.60
C GLU A 12 28.56 18.54 -24.96
N GLU A 13 29.39 17.54 -25.29
CA GLU A 13 30.72 17.35 -24.70
C GLU A 13 31.63 18.59 -24.85
N THR A 14 31.46 19.34 -25.94
CA THR A 14 32.24 20.54 -26.25
C THR A 14 31.76 21.80 -25.52
N ASP A 15 30.53 21.82 -24.97
CA ASP A 15 30.01 22.97 -24.24
C ASP A 15 30.50 22.98 -22.79
N THR A 16 31.71 23.51 -22.61
CA THR A 16 32.37 23.62 -21.29
C THR A 16 32.23 25.01 -20.68
N ALA A 17 31.43 25.91 -21.27
CA ALA A 17 31.30 27.29 -20.81
C ALA A 17 30.77 27.37 -19.37
N HIS A 18 29.90 26.43 -18.99
CA HIS A 18 29.34 26.32 -17.65
C HIS A 18 30.32 25.75 -16.59
N LEU A 19 31.44 25.15 -17.01
CA LEU A 19 32.45 24.55 -16.13
C LEU A 19 33.52 25.56 -15.68
N ARG A 20 33.49 26.79 -16.20
CA ARG A 20 34.49 27.81 -15.87
C ARG A 20 33.78 29.04 -15.33
N ALA A 21 33.91 29.30 -14.02
CA ALA A 21 33.49 30.57 -13.44
C ALA A 21 34.45 31.74 -13.81
N GLY A 22 35.51 31.46 -14.60
CA GLY A 22 36.50 32.40 -15.14
C GLY A 22 37.14 31.89 -16.45
N ALA A 23 38.36 32.31 -16.78
CA ALA A 23 39.05 31.88 -18.02
C ALA A 23 39.58 30.42 -17.98
N GLN A 24 39.82 29.88 -16.79
CA GLN A 24 40.35 28.54 -16.53
C GLN A 24 39.60 27.90 -15.35
N ILE A 25 39.47 26.56 -15.38
CA ILE A 25 38.93 25.76 -14.27
C ILE A 25 40.05 25.43 -13.28
N THR A 26 39.80 25.60 -12.00
CA THR A 26 40.73 25.26 -10.91
C THR A 26 40.59 23.78 -10.50
N MET A 27 41.60 23.24 -9.81
CA MET A 27 41.55 21.87 -9.30
C MET A 27 40.43 21.65 -8.27
N GLU A 28 40.08 22.68 -7.50
CA GLU A 28 38.98 22.64 -6.54
C GLU A 28 37.62 22.56 -7.27
N GLU A 29 37.44 23.38 -8.31
CA GLU A 29 36.24 23.32 -9.17
C GLU A 29 36.11 21.96 -9.86
N ILE A 30 37.23 21.38 -10.36
CA ILE A 30 37.25 20.00 -10.88
C ILE A 30 36.76 19.00 -9.82
N GLY A 31 37.25 19.12 -8.57
CA GLY A 31 36.83 18.25 -7.47
C GLY A 31 35.34 18.34 -7.15
N VAL A 32 34.76 19.54 -7.20
CA VAL A 32 33.32 19.78 -7.02
C VAL A 32 32.51 19.16 -8.16
N HIS A 33 32.92 19.37 -9.42
CA HIS A 33 32.23 18.80 -10.58
C HIS A 33 32.26 17.26 -10.56
N LEU A 34 33.42 16.65 -10.28
CA LEU A 34 33.53 15.19 -10.16
C LEU A 34 32.68 14.64 -9.02
N SER A 35 32.62 15.33 -7.88
CA SER A 35 31.73 14.95 -6.78
C SER A 35 30.25 15.01 -7.17
N GLY A 36 29.87 16.05 -7.92
CA GLY A 36 28.53 16.18 -8.51
C GLY A 36 28.18 15.02 -9.46
N VAL A 37 29.10 14.64 -10.35
CA VAL A 37 28.93 13.49 -11.25
C VAL A 37 28.73 12.19 -10.47
N VAL A 38 29.49 11.95 -9.40
CA VAL A 38 29.31 10.77 -8.54
C VAL A 38 27.91 10.74 -7.91
N VAL A 39 27.39 11.88 -7.45
CA VAL A 39 26.03 11.97 -6.91
C VAL A 39 24.99 11.65 -7.99
N LEU A 40 25.11 12.25 -9.18
CA LEU A 40 24.21 12.01 -10.30
C LEU A 40 24.21 10.54 -10.74
N LEU A 41 25.38 9.92 -10.84
CA LEU A 41 25.50 8.48 -11.17
C LEU A 41 24.82 7.60 -10.12
N ARG A 42 24.96 7.92 -8.82
CA ARG A 42 24.24 7.21 -7.75
C ARG A 42 22.73 7.40 -7.84
N GLN A 43 22.26 8.61 -8.17
CA GLN A 43 20.84 8.88 -8.36
C GLN A 43 20.27 8.11 -9.56
N LEU A 44 20.98 8.10 -10.69
CA LEU A 44 20.62 7.31 -11.87
C LEU A 44 20.60 5.80 -11.58
N ALA A 45 21.62 5.29 -10.87
CA ALA A 45 21.67 3.89 -10.46
C ALA A 45 20.46 3.52 -9.58
N ARG A 46 20.10 4.35 -8.59
CA ARG A 46 18.91 4.15 -7.75
C ARG A 46 17.62 4.19 -8.56
N ALA A 47 17.49 5.14 -9.49
CA ALA A 47 16.31 5.24 -10.35
C ALA A 47 16.15 4.00 -11.26
N ALA A 48 17.24 3.53 -11.87
CA ALA A 48 17.24 2.33 -12.71
C ALA A 48 16.99 1.03 -11.91
N GLU A 49 17.53 0.94 -10.70
CA GLU A 49 17.28 -0.17 -9.78
C GLU A 49 15.81 -0.24 -9.36
N HIS A 50 15.19 0.90 -9.03
CA HIS A 50 13.77 0.96 -8.72
C HIS A 50 12.91 0.49 -9.89
N ALA A 51 13.19 0.95 -11.12
CA ALA A 51 12.43 0.54 -12.30
C ALA A 51 12.47 -0.99 -12.52
N ARG A 52 13.65 -1.60 -12.44
CA ARG A 52 13.80 -3.07 -12.54
C ARG A 52 13.10 -3.79 -11.40
N THR A 53 13.21 -3.26 -10.19
CA THR A 53 12.56 -3.83 -9.01
C THR A 53 11.04 -3.82 -9.14
N PHE A 54 10.44 -2.69 -9.54
CA PHE A 54 9.00 -2.58 -9.73
C PHE A 54 8.49 -3.45 -10.87
N ALA A 55 9.21 -3.52 -11.99
CA ALA A 55 8.86 -4.44 -13.09
C ALA A 55 8.86 -5.91 -12.62
N ARG A 56 9.86 -6.29 -11.82
CA ARG A 56 9.93 -7.65 -11.27
C ARG A 56 8.82 -7.93 -10.26
N LEU A 57 8.49 -6.96 -9.40
CA LEU A 57 7.38 -7.06 -8.45
C LEU A 57 6.04 -7.18 -9.16
N ALA A 58 5.81 -6.41 -10.22
CA ALA A 58 4.59 -6.51 -11.03
C ALA A 58 4.43 -7.94 -11.56
N ALA A 59 5.48 -8.49 -12.17
CA ALA A 59 5.47 -9.87 -12.66
C ALA A 59 5.23 -10.92 -11.55
N ILE A 60 5.71 -10.69 -10.31
CA ILE A 60 5.39 -11.55 -9.16
C ILE A 60 3.90 -11.45 -8.79
N VAL A 61 3.37 -10.22 -8.70
CA VAL A 61 1.97 -9.95 -8.31
C VAL A 61 1.00 -10.48 -9.36
N ASP A 62 1.33 -10.34 -10.64
CA ASP A 62 0.55 -10.84 -11.77
C ASP A 62 0.63 -12.38 -11.90
N GLY A 63 1.55 -13.02 -11.16
CA GLY A 63 1.71 -14.48 -11.14
C GLY A 63 2.68 -15.03 -12.18
N ASP A 64 3.25 -14.19 -13.04
CA ASP A 64 4.24 -14.56 -14.06
C ASP A 64 5.56 -15.10 -13.46
N VAL A 65 5.83 -14.75 -12.20
CA VAL A 65 7.00 -15.21 -11.46
C VAL A 65 6.56 -15.99 -10.22
N PRO A 66 6.79 -17.32 -10.16
CA PRO A 66 6.48 -18.09 -8.97
C PRO A 66 7.39 -17.70 -7.82
N VAL A 67 6.89 -17.95 -6.62
CA VAL A 67 7.55 -17.65 -5.34
C VAL A 67 7.53 -18.90 -4.48
N ALA A 68 8.50 -19.05 -3.57
CA ALA A 68 8.48 -20.16 -2.62
C ALA A 68 7.25 -20.04 -1.69
N ALA A 69 6.63 -21.15 -1.33
CA ALA A 69 5.43 -21.18 -0.49
C ALA A 69 5.70 -20.87 1.00
N ALA A 70 6.97 -20.98 1.43
CA ALA A 70 7.40 -20.70 2.79
C ALA A 70 8.77 -19.99 2.82
N PHE A 71 9.05 -19.35 3.97
CA PHE A 71 10.34 -18.74 4.28
C PHE A 71 11.37 -19.79 4.76
N PRO A 72 12.67 -19.43 4.88
CA PRO A 72 13.65 -20.29 5.53
C PRO A 72 13.19 -20.60 6.96
N GLY A 73 13.15 -21.90 7.29
CA GLY A 73 12.62 -22.39 8.56
C GLY A 73 11.22 -23.00 8.45
N GLY A 74 10.57 -22.91 7.29
CA GLY A 74 9.24 -23.50 7.04
C GLY A 74 8.07 -22.58 7.37
N ASP A 75 8.33 -21.35 7.85
CA ASP A 75 7.28 -20.38 8.17
C ASP A 75 6.45 -20.05 6.91
N PRO A 76 5.14 -20.33 6.91
CA PRO A 76 4.27 -20.01 5.78
C PRO A 76 4.07 -18.49 5.64
N TRP A 77 3.60 -18.07 4.47
CA TRP A 77 3.20 -16.69 4.20
C TRP A 77 1.86 -16.63 3.49
N GLY A 78 1.26 -15.43 3.44
CA GLY A 78 -0.06 -15.27 2.88
C GLY A 78 -1.13 -15.97 3.72
N ALA A 79 -2.12 -16.56 3.07
CA ALA A 79 -3.24 -17.26 3.71
C ALA A 79 -2.77 -18.43 4.57
N ALA A 80 -1.70 -19.11 4.16
CA ALA A 80 -1.10 -20.19 4.91
C ALA A 80 -0.53 -19.73 6.28
N ALA A 81 -0.22 -18.45 6.44
CA ALA A 81 0.17 -17.89 7.75
C ALA A 81 -1.02 -17.64 8.69
N ARG A 82 -2.26 -17.71 8.20
CA ARG A 82 -3.44 -17.55 9.05
C ARG A 82 -3.66 -18.85 9.83
N GLY A 83 -3.35 -18.83 11.13
CA GLY A 83 -3.42 -20.00 12.02
C GLY A 83 -2.07 -20.40 12.63
N GLN A 84 -0.99 -19.71 12.29
CA GLN A 84 0.33 -19.90 12.89
C GLN A 84 0.90 -18.57 13.37
N ASP A 85 1.44 -18.56 14.58
CA ASP A 85 2.20 -17.42 15.08
C ASP A 85 3.60 -17.42 14.45
N ARG A 86 3.89 -16.36 13.68
CA ARG A 86 5.22 -16.19 13.06
C ARG A 86 6.17 -15.55 14.07
N GLU A 87 7.10 -16.33 14.58
CA GLU A 87 8.08 -15.85 15.56
C GLU A 87 9.25 -15.09 14.90
N THR A 88 9.65 -15.50 13.68
CA THR A 88 10.98 -15.10 13.12
C THR A 88 10.95 -13.87 12.22
N TYR A 89 9.86 -13.61 11.49
CA TYR A 89 9.84 -12.63 10.39
C TYR A 89 8.97 -11.39 10.63
N GLY A 90 8.69 -11.08 11.90
CA GLY A 90 8.07 -9.83 12.33
C GLY A 90 6.55 -9.86 12.40
N GLY A 91 6.02 -10.32 13.54
CA GLY A 91 4.60 -10.20 13.92
C GLY A 91 3.61 -10.83 12.93
N PRO A 92 2.29 -10.56 13.09
CA PRO A 92 1.24 -11.13 12.25
C PRO A 92 1.19 -10.53 10.83
N ALA A 93 2.33 -10.13 10.26
CA ALA A 93 2.40 -9.63 8.89
C ALA A 93 2.16 -10.78 7.91
N VAL A 94 0.91 -10.86 7.45
CA VAL A 94 0.43 -11.86 6.48
C VAL A 94 1.05 -11.62 5.09
N VAL A 95 1.35 -10.36 4.76
CA VAL A 95 1.91 -9.96 3.46
C VAL A 95 3.40 -9.66 3.57
N PRO A 96 4.26 -10.37 2.83
CA PRO A 96 5.69 -10.10 2.80
C PRO A 96 6.02 -8.70 2.29
N THR A 97 7.12 -8.12 2.82
CA THR A 97 7.72 -6.90 2.27
C THR A 97 8.23 -7.12 0.85
N VAL A 98 8.44 -6.04 0.10
CA VAL A 98 9.07 -6.06 -1.24
C VAL A 98 10.33 -6.93 -1.25
N ARG A 99 11.23 -6.73 -0.28
CA ARG A 99 12.50 -7.47 -0.22
C ARG A 99 12.27 -8.95 0.03
N GLN A 100 11.29 -9.31 0.85
CA GLN A 100 10.92 -10.70 1.11
C GLN A 100 10.28 -11.35 -0.12
N LEU A 101 9.42 -10.66 -0.87
CA LEU A 101 8.86 -11.19 -2.14
C LEU A 101 9.95 -11.45 -3.17
N LEU A 102 10.87 -10.49 -3.36
CA LEU A 102 12.00 -10.67 -4.27
C LEU A 102 12.89 -11.83 -3.83
N TRP A 103 13.09 -12.00 -2.52
CA TRP A 103 13.81 -13.14 -1.98
C TRP A 103 13.07 -14.46 -2.25
N LEU A 104 11.76 -14.55 -1.97
CA LEU A 104 10.97 -15.76 -2.25
C LEU A 104 11.00 -16.13 -3.74
N ALA A 105 10.93 -15.14 -4.63
CA ALA A 105 11.05 -15.33 -6.08
C ALA A 105 12.46 -15.78 -6.49
N TYR A 106 13.49 -15.19 -5.88
CA TYR A 106 14.87 -15.61 -6.10
C TYR A 106 15.06 -17.08 -5.69
N ASN A 107 14.53 -17.49 -4.55
CA ASN A 107 14.68 -18.87 -4.06
C ASN A 107 13.91 -19.86 -4.91
N ALA A 108 12.69 -19.52 -5.32
CA ALA A 108 11.93 -20.33 -6.27
C ALA A 108 12.70 -20.56 -7.59
N ALA A 109 13.43 -19.55 -8.06
CA ALA A 109 14.19 -19.62 -9.31
C ALA A 109 15.57 -20.30 -9.18
N HIS A 110 16.28 -20.12 -8.06
CA HIS A 110 17.69 -20.52 -7.92
C HIS A 110 17.89 -21.84 -7.16
N PHE A 111 16.89 -22.32 -6.43
CA PHE A 111 16.93 -23.65 -5.83
C PHE A 111 16.16 -24.65 -6.72
N SER A 112 16.77 -25.07 -7.84
CA SER A 112 16.28 -26.16 -8.72
C SER A 112 17.37 -26.49 -9.77
N PRO A 113 17.72 -27.75 -10.15
CA PRO A 113 16.82 -28.88 -10.45
C PRO A 113 17.24 -30.27 -9.90
N GLU A 114 18.34 -30.43 -9.16
CA GLU A 114 18.79 -31.72 -8.60
C GLU A 114 18.26 -31.99 -7.17
N ARG A 115 17.67 -30.98 -6.54
CA ARG A 115 16.98 -31.01 -5.23
C ARG A 115 15.51 -30.58 -5.38
N ARG A 116 14.89 -30.98 -6.49
CA ARG A 116 13.63 -30.41 -6.99
C ARG A 116 12.40 -30.69 -6.13
N ASP A 117 12.48 -31.65 -5.23
CA ASP A 117 11.30 -32.19 -4.57
C ASP A 117 10.97 -31.49 -3.23
N ASP A 118 11.82 -30.59 -2.73
CA ASP A 118 11.71 -30.13 -1.33
C ASP A 118 11.17 -28.70 -1.15
N ILE A 119 11.11 -27.86 -2.20
CA ILE A 119 10.61 -26.47 -2.05
C ILE A 119 9.29 -26.32 -2.81
N GLU A 120 8.20 -26.27 -2.04
CA GLU A 120 6.88 -25.96 -2.56
C GLU A 120 6.85 -24.53 -3.14
N HIS A 121 6.21 -24.40 -4.30
CA HIS A 121 6.05 -23.14 -5.01
C HIS A 121 4.58 -22.73 -5.04
N THR A 122 4.34 -21.42 -5.11
CA THR A 122 3.00 -20.83 -5.24
C THR A 122 3.07 -19.55 -6.07
N THR A 123 1.92 -19.05 -6.51
CA THR A 123 1.80 -17.70 -7.07
C THR A 123 1.41 -16.70 -5.99
N TYR A 124 1.61 -15.40 -6.25
CA TYR A 124 1.16 -14.36 -5.32
C TYR A 124 -0.36 -14.41 -5.11
N ALA A 125 -1.15 -14.61 -6.17
CA ALA A 125 -2.60 -14.68 -6.07
C ALA A 125 -3.09 -15.89 -5.25
N GLU A 126 -2.50 -17.07 -5.44
CA GLU A 126 -2.83 -18.28 -4.68
C GLU A 126 -2.46 -18.12 -3.20
N ALA A 127 -1.24 -17.66 -2.90
CA ALA A 127 -0.81 -17.41 -1.53
C ALA A 127 -1.68 -16.33 -0.86
N MET A 128 -2.19 -15.37 -1.62
CA MET A 128 -3.05 -14.31 -1.11
C MET A 128 -4.53 -14.70 -1.04
N ASN A 129 -4.93 -15.85 -1.58
CA ASN A 129 -6.32 -16.28 -1.63
C ASN A 129 -6.92 -16.41 -0.22
N GLY A 130 -8.10 -15.84 0.00
CA GLY A 130 -8.74 -15.83 1.31
C GLY A 130 -8.13 -14.86 2.32
N ILE A 131 -7.07 -14.11 2.00
CA ILE A 131 -6.60 -13.02 2.86
C ILE A 131 -7.56 -11.84 2.74
N SER A 132 -8.20 -11.47 3.85
CA SER A 132 -9.03 -10.27 3.89
C SER A 132 -8.16 -9.03 3.68
N HIS A 133 -8.59 -8.15 2.78
CA HIS A 133 -7.97 -6.84 2.55
C HIS A 133 -7.85 -6.02 3.84
N ARG A 134 -8.68 -6.29 4.86
CA ARG A 134 -8.65 -5.60 6.15
C ARG A 134 -7.38 -5.89 6.97
N GLY A 135 -6.71 -7.03 6.74
CA GLY A 135 -5.51 -7.46 7.49
C GLY A 135 -4.19 -6.84 7.02
N TRP A 136 -4.14 -6.27 5.81
CA TRP A 136 -2.93 -5.68 5.24
C TRP A 136 -3.14 -4.26 4.70
N GLU A 137 -4.35 -3.72 4.81
CA GLU A 137 -4.62 -2.36 4.42
C GLU A 137 -3.93 -1.34 5.35
N SER A 138 -3.31 -0.31 4.76
CA SER A 138 -2.78 0.83 5.51
C SER A 138 -3.86 1.56 6.33
N LYS A 139 -3.49 2.13 7.49
CA LYS A 139 -4.39 2.96 8.31
C LYS A 139 -5.04 4.11 7.52
N ALA A 140 -4.33 4.69 6.56
CA ALA A 140 -4.83 5.77 5.73
C ALA A 140 -5.93 5.29 4.76
N ALA A 141 -5.75 4.12 4.16
CA ALA A 141 -6.76 3.53 3.28
C ALA A 141 -7.99 3.08 4.10
N GLN A 142 -7.79 2.51 5.30
CA GLN A 142 -8.88 2.21 6.23
C GLN A 142 -9.67 3.46 6.62
N ALA A 143 -8.99 4.60 6.82
CA ALA A 143 -9.64 5.86 7.12
C ALA A 143 -10.48 6.39 5.94
N ARG A 144 -9.98 6.27 4.70
CA ARG A 144 -10.75 6.64 3.50
C ARG A 144 -12.01 5.81 3.37
N ARG A 145 -11.90 4.48 3.46
CA ARG A 145 -13.07 3.58 3.43
C ARG A 145 -14.11 3.89 4.50
N ARG A 146 -13.67 4.15 5.74
CA ARG A 146 -14.58 4.58 6.82
C ARG A 146 -15.27 5.90 6.47
N SER A 147 -14.53 6.87 5.94
CA SER A 147 -15.11 8.15 5.53
C SER A 147 -16.14 7.99 4.42
N GLU A 148 -15.87 7.15 3.42
CA GLU A 148 -16.78 6.81 2.33
C GLU A 148 -18.04 6.11 2.84
N ARG A 149 -17.86 5.11 3.72
CA ARG A 149 -18.98 4.44 4.41
C ARG A 149 -19.82 5.43 5.20
N ASP A 150 -19.20 6.27 6.03
CA ASP A 150 -19.93 7.24 6.84
C ASP A 150 -20.69 8.26 5.97
N ALA A 151 -20.15 8.61 4.80
CA ALA A 151 -20.83 9.45 3.83
C ALA A 151 -22.03 8.76 3.17
N GLU A 152 -21.94 7.46 2.89
CA GLU A 152 -23.07 6.64 2.43
C GLU A 152 -24.13 6.50 3.52
N VAL A 153 -23.74 6.23 4.76
CA VAL A 153 -24.66 6.15 5.91
C VAL A 153 -25.41 7.46 6.10
N ARG A 154 -24.73 8.61 6.04
CA ARG A 154 -25.38 9.93 6.12
C ARG A 154 -26.43 10.13 5.02
N ARG A 155 -26.17 9.66 3.79
CA ARG A 155 -27.15 9.72 2.70
C ARG A 155 -28.31 8.76 2.90
N GLU A 156 -28.02 7.54 3.36
CA GLU A 156 -29.02 6.50 3.60
C GLU A 156 -29.96 6.88 4.74
N VAL A 157 -29.46 7.50 5.81
CA VAL A 157 -30.28 8.03 6.91
C VAL A 157 -31.39 8.92 6.38
N LEU A 158 -31.10 9.79 5.41
CA LEU A 158 -32.11 10.71 4.86
C LEU A 158 -33.20 10.00 4.05
N ARG A 159 -32.96 8.77 3.57
CA ARG A 159 -33.94 7.99 2.79
C ARG A 159 -34.91 7.17 3.62
N ILE A 160 -34.55 6.88 4.86
CA ILE A 160 -35.32 6.01 5.77
C ILE A 160 -36.34 6.86 6.54
N LEU A 161 -37.57 6.39 6.71
CA LEU A 161 -38.56 7.06 7.56
C LEU A 161 -38.15 7.00 9.04
N CYS A 162 -38.20 8.12 9.74
CA CYS A 162 -37.96 8.12 11.17
C CYS A 162 -39.23 7.82 11.97
N GLU A 163 -39.40 6.59 12.47
CA GLU A 163 -40.56 6.19 13.29
C GLU A 163 -40.77 7.07 14.53
N ARG A 164 -39.69 7.64 15.10
CA ARG A 164 -39.75 8.43 16.34
C ARG A 164 -40.25 9.87 16.17
N CYS A 165 -39.97 10.50 15.02
CA CYS A 165 -40.33 11.91 14.81
C CYS A 165 -41.07 12.17 13.49
N GLY A 166 -41.36 11.12 12.71
CA GLY A 166 -42.06 11.21 11.44
C GLY A 166 -41.25 11.81 10.29
N ALA A 167 -39.96 12.12 10.47
CA ALA A 167 -39.12 12.69 9.41
C ALA A 167 -39.05 11.74 8.20
N THR A 168 -39.38 12.28 7.02
CA THR A 168 -39.54 11.55 5.75
C THR A 168 -38.27 11.65 4.88
N ASP A 169 -38.37 11.24 3.61
CA ASP A 169 -37.26 11.25 2.66
C ASP A 169 -36.68 12.66 2.47
N GLY A 170 -35.35 12.78 2.56
CA GLY A 170 -34.63 14.04 2.51
C GLY A 170 -34.67 14.87 3.80
N GLU A 171 -35.46 14.50 4.81
CA GLU A 171 -35.61 15.29 6.04
C GLU A 171 -34.69 14.84 7.17
N HIS A 172 -34.11 15.80 7.87
CA HIS A 172 -33.39 15.56 9.12
C HIS A 172 -34.36 15.29 10.29
N CYS A 173 -33.91 14.47 11.24
CA CYS A 173 -34.67 14.24 12.46
C CYS A 173 -34.84 15.54 13.26
N ARG A 174 -35.98 15.66 13.94
CA ARG A 174 -36.27 16.78 14.83
C ARG A 174 -36.35 16.33 16.28
N THR A 175 -35.94 17.20 17.19
CA THR A 175 -36.12 17.02 18.63
C THR A 175 -37.59 17.17 19.01
N THR A 176 -37.94 16.79 20.25
CA THR A 176 -39.30 16.99 20.79
C THR A 176 -39.76 18.45 20.76
N THR A 177 -38.82 19.41 20.77
CA THR A 177 -39.09 20.85 20.66
C THR A 177 -39.19 21.36 19.21
N GLY A 178 -39.14 20.46 18.22
CA GLY A 178 -39.26 20.79 16.80
C GLY A 178 -37.98 21.29 16.13
N ARG A 179 -36.84 21.33 16.84
CA ARG A 179 -35.55 21.77 16.27
C ARG A 179 -34.92 20.65 15.44
N VAL A 180 -34.28 21.00 14.33
CA VAL A 180 -33.49 20.04 13.54
C VAL A 180 -32.30 19.56 14.38
N SER A 181 -32.13 18.24 14.45
CA SER A 181 -31.02 17.59 15.14
C SER A 181 -29.91 17.28 14.14
N GLU A 182 -28.66 17.53 14.54
CA GLU A 182 -27.48 17.12 13.78
C GLU A 182 -27.35 15.59 13.71
N GLN A 183 -27.87 14.90 14.73
CA GLN A 183 -27.87 13.45 14.81
C GLN A 183 -29.25 12.87 14.54
N ALA A 184 -29.30 11.78 13.76
CA ALA A 184 -30.51 11.00 13.60
C ALA A 184 -30.84 10.20 14.87
N HIS A 185 -32.11 9.84 15.03
CA HIS A 185 -32.50 8.92 16.09
C HIS A 185 -31.81 7.55 15.89
N LYS A 186 -31.38 6.93 17.00
CA LYS A 186 -30.59 5.69 17.00
C LYS A 186 -31.18 4.55 16.16
N GLY A 187 -32.51 4.41 16.11
CA GLY A 187 -33.18 3.40 15.28
C GLY A 187 -32.90 3.62 13.79
N ARG A 188 -33.23 4.82 13.29
CA ARG A 188 -32.98 5.24 11.90
C ARG A 188 -31.49 5.13 11.52
N GLN A 189 -30.60 5.50 12.43
CA GLN A 189 -29.15 5.41 12.24
C GLN A 189 -28.68 3.95 12.07
N ARG A 190 -29.13 3.04 12.95
CA ARG A 190 -28.76 1.62 12.87
C ARG A 190 -29.29 0.94 11.61
N GLU A 191 -30.51 1.29 11.20
CA GLU A 191 -31.10 0.77 9.96
C GLU A 191 -30.32 1.27 8.73
N ALA A 192 -29.93 2.54 8.69
CA ALA A 192 -29.07 3.08 7.65
C ALA A 192 -27.71 2.38 7.59
N GLU A 193 -27.08 2.14 8.75
CA GLU A 193 -25.84 1.38 8.86
C GLU A 193 -25.99 -0.04 8.32
N ALA A 194 -27.05 -0.76 8.72
CA ALA A 194 -27.32 -2.11 8.23
C ALA A 194 -27.53 -2.16 6.72
N ASN A 195 -28.29 -1.22 6.14
CA ASN A 195 -28.54 -1.14 4.70
C ASN A 195 -27.26 -0.83 3.91
N VAL A 196 -26.44 0.11 4.39
CA VAL A 196 -25.16 0.44 3.76
C VAL A 196 -24.18 -0.72 3.88
N ASP A 197 -24.10 -1.37 5.04
CA ASP A 197 -23.20 -2.49 5.26
C ASP A 197 -23.61 -3.70 4.42
N ALA A 198 -24.90 -3.98 4.28
CA ALA A 198 -25.41 -5.01 3.38
C ALA A 198 -25.08 -4.70 1.91
N ARG A 199 -25.27 -3.44 1.49
CA ARG A 199 -25.02 -3.00 0.11
C ARG A 199 -23.55 -3.01 -0.27
N LEU A 200 -22.68 -2.57 0.63
CA LEU A 200 -21.23 -2.46 0.40
C LEU A 200 -20.48 -3.76 0.77
N GLY A 201 -21.17 -4.78 1.28
CA GLY A 201 -20.55 -6.06 1.67
C GLY A 201 -19.70 -5.97 2.95
N TYR A 202 -20.03 -5.07 3.88
CA TYR A 202 -19.36 -4.92 5.18
C TYR A 202 -19.88 -5.86 6.28
N LEU A 203 -20.84 -6.74 5.99
CA LEU A 203 -21.41 -7.67 6.96
C LEU A 203 -20.38 -8.74 7.39
N GLY A 204 -19.98 -8.69 8.66
CA GLY A 204 -19.15 -9.70 9.33
C GLY A 204 -17.67 -9.29 9.46
N ASP A 205 -17.07 -9.70 10.57
CA ASP A 205 -15.63 -9.63 10.87
C ASP A 205 -15.04 -8.26 11.18
N ASN A 206 -15.32 -7.86 12.42
CA ASN A 206 -14.40 -7.09 13.24
C ASN A 206 -12.96 -7.62 13.04
N PRO A 207 -11.95 -6.78 12.73
CA PRO A 207 -10.57 -7.22 12.49
C PRO A 207 -9.87 -7.89 13.69
N VAL A 208 -10.57 -8.07 14.81
CA VAL A 208 -10.12 -8.77 16.02
C VAL A 208 -10.96 -10.03 16.31
N HIS A 209 -11.91 -10.39 15.45
CA HIS A 209 -12.63 -11.65 15.58
C HIS A 209 -11.69 -12.76 15.11
N VAL A 210 -11.09 -13.44 16.08
CA VAL A 210 -10.51 -14.76 15.87
C VAL A 210 -11.69 -15.71 15.97
N ASP A 211 -11.99 -16.44 14.90
CA ASP A 211 -12.92 -17.56 15.00
C ASP A 211 -12.25 -18.61 15.90
N THR A 212 -12.72 -18.68 17.14
CA THR A 212 -12.41 -19.80 18.03
C THR A 212 -13.32 -20.95 17.62
N GLU A 213 -12.83 -21.81 16.75
CA GLU A 213 -13.24 -23.23 16.74
C GLU A 213 -12.44 -24.01 17.79
#